data_AF-A0A4Q7DKY0-F1
#
_entry.id   AF-A0A4Q7DKY0-F1
#
_cell.length_a   1.000
_cell.length_b   1.000
_cell.length_c   1.000
_cell.angle_alpha   90.00
_cell.angle_beta   90.00
_cell.angle_gamma   90.00
#
_symmetry.space_group_name_H-M   'P 1'
#
loop_
_entity.id
_entity.type
_entity.pdbx_description
1 polymer ?
#
loop_
_entity_poly.entity_id
_entity_poly.type
_entity_poly.pdbx_seq_one_letter_code
_entity_poly.pdbx_strand_id
1 'polypeptide(L)'
;MKRSYLDYAMSVIVSRALPDCRDGLKPVQRRILYSMHEMGNYYDKPYKKSARIVGDVIGKYHPHGDAPIYLALVRMAQDFSLRIPLIDGQGNFG
;
A
#
# COMPACT_ATOMS: atom_id res chain seq x y z
N MET A 1 -12.54 29.32 3.22
CA MET A 1 -12.61 28.34 2.11
C MET A 1 -11.30 28.20 1.32
N LYS A 2 -10.72 29.28 0.75
CA LYS A 2 -9.51 29.17 -0.10
C LYS A 2 -8.33 28.42 0.53
N ARG A 3 -8.02 28.69 1.81
CA ARG A 3 -6.93 28.04 2.55
C ARG A 3 -7.17 26.54 2.76
N SER A 4 -8.33 26.16 3.29
CA SER A 4 -8.70 24.75 3.49
C SER A 4 -8.71 23.95 2.19
N TYR A 5 -9.13 24.57 1.08
CA TYR A 5 -9.06 23.94 -0.25
C TYR A 5 -7.61 23.70 -0.68
N LEU A 6 -6.74 24.71 -0.54
CA LEU A 6 -5.34 24.60 -0.91
C LEU A 6 -4.59 23.57 -0.06
N ASP A 7 -4.82 23.57 1.26
CA ASP A 7 -4.20 22.60 2.18
C ASP A 7 -4.62 21.16 1.83
N TYR A 8 -5.90 20.95 1.56
CA TYR A 8 -6.39 19.64 1.12
C TYR A 8 -5.82 19.25 -0.25
N ALA A 9 -5.86 20.14 -1.24
CA ALA A 9 -5.34 19.87 -2.58
C ALA A 9 -3.85 19.49 -2.55
N MET A 10 -3.04 20.24 -1.79
CA MET A 10 -1.62 19.94 -1.61
C MET A 10 -1.41 18.59 -0.92
N SER A 11 -2.18 18.28 0.13
CA SER A 11 -2.09 16.97 0.80
C SER A 11 -2.38 15.80 -0.13
N VAL A 12 -3.32 15.97 -1.06
CA VAL A 12 -3.68 14.93 -2.05
C VAL A 12 -2.58 14.78 -3.09
N ILE A 13 -2.05 15.88 -3.63
CA ILE A 13 -1.01 15.85 -4.66
C ILE A 13 0.27 15.20 -4.14
N VAL A 14 0.77 15.67 -2.99
CA VAL A 14 2.07 15.27 -2.46
C VAL A 14 2.03 13.91 -1.76
N SER A 15 0.97 13.66 -0.98
CA SER A 15 0.98 12.55 -0.02
C SER A 15 -0.07 11.47 -0.31
N ARG A 16 -0.69 11.47 -1.50
CA ARG A 16 -1.72 10.47 -1.84
C ARG A 16 -1.72 10.03 -3.30
N ALA A 17 -1.89 10.98 -4.22
CA ALA A 17 -2.32 10.67 -5.59
C ALA A 17 -1.15 10.34 -6.52
N LEU A 18 -0.04 11.08 -6.43
CA LEU A 18 1.09 10.94 -7.34
C LEU A 18 2.17 10.00 -6.77
N PRO A 19 2.82 9.19 -7.61
CA PRO A 19 3.98 8.40 -7.21
C PRO A 19 5.23 9.30 -7.09
N ASP A 20 6.21 8.84 -6.31
CA ASP A 20 7.53 9.46 -6.26
C ASP A 20 8.36 9.02 -7.50
N CYS A 21 9.15 9.92 -8.07
CA CYS A 21 9.92 9.63 -9.28
C CYS A 21 11.07 8.64 -9.07
N ARG A 22 11.53 8.46 -7.83
CA ARG A 22 12.70 7.62 -7.51
C ARG A 22 12.34 6.14 -7.43
N ASP A 23 11.16 5.82 -6.90
CA ASP A 23 10.71 4.44 -6.68
C ASP A 23 9.42 4.09 -7.44
N GLY A 24 8.72 5.08 -8.01
CA GLY A 24 7.46 4.88 -8.72
C GLY A 24 6.28 4.54 -7.80
N LEU A 25 6.43 4.64 -6.47
CA LEU A 25 5.43 4.19 -5.50
C LEU A 25 4.61 5.35 -4.95
N LYS A 26 3.31 5.11 -4.78
CA LYS A 26 2.44 5.96 -3.95
C LYS A 26 2.68 5.68 -2.46
N PRO A 27 2.35 6.62 -1.55
CA PRO A 27 2.58 6.43 -0.13
C PRO A 27 1.95 5.18 0.49
N VAL A 28 0.77 4.74 0.03
CA VAL A 28 0.13 3.52 0.53
C VAL A 28 0.93 2.26 0.15
N GLN A 29 1.43 2.17 -1.08
CA GLN A 29 2.20 1.01 -1.56
C GLN A 29 3.52 0.91 -0.80
N ARG A 30 4.22 2.04 -0.63
CA ARG A 30 5.47 2.12 0.13
C ARG A 30 5.30 1.64 1.57
N ARG A 31 4.23 2.06 2.25
CA ARG A 31 3.93 1.67 3.63
C ARG A 31 3.61 0.17 3.77
N ILE A 32 2.91 -0.41 2.79
CA ILE A 32 2.63 -1.85 2.76
C ILE A 32 3.94 -2.64 2.66
N LEU A 33 4.78 -2.33 1.67
CA LEU A 33 6.05 -3.02 1.46
C LEU A 33 6.99 -2.84 2.66
N TYR A 34 7.02 -1.65 3.25
CA TYR A 34 7.81 -1.38 4.44
C TYR A 34 7.33 -2.19 5.66
N SER A 35 6.02 -2.23 5.93
CA SER A 35 5.47 -3.07 7.02
C SER A 35 5.77 -4.56 6.79
N MET A 36 5.65 -5.06 5.55
CA MET A 36 6.01 -6.44 5.24
C MET A 36 7.49 -6.75 5.48
N HIS A 37 8.38 -5.82 5.15
CA HIS A 37 9.81 -5.91 5.47
C HIS A 37 10.05 -5.96 6.98
N GLU A 38 9.46 -5.04 7.74
CA GLU A 38 9.60 -4.99 9.21
C GLU A 38 9.02 -6.24 9.90
N MET A 39 7.99 -6.85 9.32
CA MET A 39 7.42 -8.11 9.79
C MET A 39 8.27 -9.34 9.41
N GLY A 40 9.29 -9.18 8.56
CA GLY A 40 10.11 -10.27 8.04
C GLY A 40 9.36 -11.18 7.06
N ASN A 41 8.37 -10.66 6.34
CA ASN A 41 7.60 -11.42 5.35
C ASN A 41 8.36 -11.49 4.02
N TYR A 42 9.48 -12.21 4.03
CA TYR A 42 10.28 -12.48 2.83
C TYR A 42 9.72 -13.67 2.04
N TYR A 43 10.17 -13.81 0.79
CA TYR A 43 9.72 -14.85 -0.14
C TYR A 43 10.00 -16.29 0.35
N ASP A 44 10.98 -16.47 1.24
CA ASP A 44 11.37 -17.77 1.80
C ASP A 44 10.55 -18.14 3.05
N LYS A 45 9.59 -17.31 3.46
CA LYS A 45 8.75 -17.53 4.65
C LYS A 45 7.33 -17.99 4.25
N PRO A 46 6.62 -18.72 5.14
CA PRO A 46 5.24 -19.09 4.90
C PRO A 46 4.31 -17.88 4.76
N TYR A 47 3.32 -17.99 3.87
CA TYR A 47 2.27 -16.98 3.69
C TYR A 47 1.62 -16.56 5.00
N LYS A 48 1.30 -15.26 5.12
CA LYS A 48 0.60 -14.67 6.25
C LYS A 48 -0.77 -14.17 5.81
N LYS A 49 -1.72 -14.12 6.75
CA LYS A 49 -3.05 -13.58 6.50
C LYS A 49 -2.95 -12.09 6.15
N SER A 50 -3.56 -11.68 5.03
CA SER A 50 -3.57 -10.29 4.56
C SER A 50 -4.11 -9.32 5.62
N ALA A 51 -5.12 -9.73 6.40
CA ALA A 51 -5.66 -8.95 7.51
C ALA A 51 -4.60 -8.54 8.55
N ARG A 52 -3.59 -9.39 8.79
CA ARG A 52 -2.49 -9.06 9.71
C ARG A 52 -1.59 -7.97 9.16
N ILE A 53 -1.28 -8.02 7.85
CA ILE A 53 -0.48 -7.01 7.16
C ILE A 53 -1.24 -5.68 7.13
N VAL A 54 -2.52 -5.72 6.75
CA VAL A 54 -3.39 -4.53 6.72
C VAL A 54 -3.48 -3.90 8.11
N GLY A 55 -3.71 -4.70 9.16
CA GLY A 55 -3.78 -4.20 10.54
C GLY A 55 -2.49 -3.54 11.02
N ASP A 56 -1.32 -4.11 10.70
CA ASP A 56 -0.02 -3.53 11.06
C ASP A 56 0.22 -2.19 10.34
N VAL A 57 -0.12 -2.12 9.05
CA VAL A 57 -0.01 -0.88 8.25
C VAL A 57 -0.91 0.22 8.82
N ILE A 58 -2.15 -0.09 9.20
CA ILE A 58 -3.07 0.87 9.82
C ILE A 58 -2.50 1.37 11.15
N GLY A 59 -2.08 0.45 12.01
CA GLY A 59 -1.65 0.76 13.37
C GLY A 59 -0.37 1.58 13.44
N LYS A 60 0.54 1.44 12.47
CA LYS A 60 1.86 2.07 12.52
C LYS A 60 2.08 3.19 11.51
N TYR A 61 1.56 3.06 10.29
CA TYR A 61 2.05 3.87 9.16
C TYR A 61 0.95 4.57 8.36
N HIS A 62 -0.29 4.09 8.38
CA HIS A 62 -1.36 4.58 7.50
C HIS A 62 -2.67 4.77 8.28
N PRO A 63 -2.88 5.93 8.95
CA PRO A 63 -4.04 6.20 9.81
C PRO A 63 -5.30 6.54 8.98
N HIS A 64 -5.63 5.69 8.03
CA HIS A 64 -6.82 5.76 7.19
C HIS A 64 -7.49 4.37 7.13
N GLY A 65 -8.61 4.27 6.42
CA GLY A 65 -9.36 3.02 6.32
C GLY A 65 -8.52 1.83 5.83
N ASP A 66 -8.98 0.64 6.18
CA ASP A 66 -8.42 -0.64 5.78
C ASP A 66 -8.61 -0.94 4.29
N ALA A 67 -9.77 -0.57 3.73
CA ALA A 67 -10.10 -0.85 2.33
C ALA A 67 -9.08 -0.30 1.32
N PRO A 68 -8.62 0.97 1.38
CA PRO A 68 -7.56 1.47 0.49
C PRO A 68 -6.25 0.68 0.57
N ILE A 69 -5.90 0.18 1.76
CA ILE A 69 -4.68 -0.59 1.98
C ILE A 69 -4.83 -1.98 1.37
N TYR A 70 -5.95 -2.65 1.66
CA TYR A 70 -6.24 -3.97 1.11
C TYR A 70 -6.33 -3.96 -0.42
N LEU A 71 -7.03 -2.97 -1.00
CA LEU A 71 -7.14 -2.84 -2.46
C LEU A 71 -5.79 -2.56 -3.13
N ALA A 72 -4.93 -1.74 -2.50
CA ALA A 72 -3.58 -1.51 -3.00
C ALA A 72 -2.73 -2.78 -2.93
N LEU A 73 -2.82 -3.54 -1.85
CA LEU A 73 -2.16 -4.83 -1.67
C LEU A 73 -2.60 -5.82 -2.75
N VAL A 74 -3.91 -5.97 -2.94
CA VAL A 74 -4.51 -6.85 -3.96
C VAL A 74 -4.02 -6.50 -5.37
N ARG A 75 -4.05 -5.22 -5.75
CA ARG A 75 -3.56 -4.77 -7.07
C ARG A 75 -2.07 -5.04 -7.28
N MET A 76 -1.26 -5.04 -6.22
CA MET A 76 0.17 -5.34 -6.31
C MET A 76 0.48 -6.83 -6.46
N ALA A 77 -0.51 -7.70 -6.22
CA ALA A 77 -0.42 -9.15 -6.40
C ALA A 77 -1.01 -9.65 -7.74
N GLN A 78 -1.76 -8.82 -8.46
CA GLN A 78 -2.40 -9.17 -9.73
C GLN A 78 -1.41 -9.04 -10.91
N ASP A 79 -1.13 -10.14 -11.60
CA ASP A 79 -0.27 -10.21 -12.79
C ASP A 79 -0.85 -9.50 -14.04
N PHE A 80 -2.17 -9.44 -14.15
CA PHE A 80 -2.87 -8.68 -15.20
C PHE A 80 -2.91 -7.17 -14.92
N SER A 81 -2.65 -6.74 -13.68
CA SER A 81 -2.65 -5.33 -13.28
C SER A 81 -1.25 -4.71 -13.37
N LEU A 82 -0.22 -5.48 -12.99
CA LEU A 82 1.18 -5.04 -13.00
C LEU A 82 2.03 -5.93 -13.87
N ARG A 83 2.88 -5.33 -14.70
CA ARG A 83 3.85 -6.07 -15.52
C ARG A 83 4.81 -6.91 -14.66
N ILE A 84 5.17 -6.39 -13.48
CA ILE A 84 5.98 -7.07 -12.47
C ILE A 84 5.26 -6.90 -11.12
N PRO A 85 4.52 -7.92 -10.66
CA PRO A 85 3.92 -7.91 -9.33
C PRO A 85 4.97 -7.75 -8.23
N LEU A 86 4.63 -6.98 -7.19
CA LEU A 86 5.51 -6.71 -6.05
C LEU A 86 5.15 -7.56 -4.83
N ILE A 87 3.96 -8.17 -4.83
CA ILE A 87 3.47 -9.02 -3.75
C ILE A 87 3.14 -10.38 -4.34
N ASP A 88 3.65 -11.43 -3.69
CA ASP A 88 3.24 -12.79 -3.93
C ASP A 88 2.06 -13.14 -3.00
N GLY A 89 0.93 -13.53 -3.59
CA GLY A 89 -0.35 -13.70 -2.89
C GLY A 89 -0.94 -15.08 -3.13
N GLN A 90 -1.54 -15.66 -2.08
CA GLN A 90 -2.25 -16.94 -2.16
C GLN A 90 -3.75 -16.74 -1.90
N GLY A 91 -4.59 -17.03 -2.89
CA GLY A 91 -6.05 -16.97 -2.79
C GLY A 91 -6.70 -16.35 -4.02
N ASN A 92 -7.98 -15.98 -3.89
CA ASN A 92 -8.69 -15.25 -4.93
C ASN A 92 -8.46 -13.74 -4.76
N PHE A 93 -7.72 -13.12 -5.67
CA PHE A 93 -7.36 -11.71 -5.66
C PHE A 93 -8.11 -10.90 -6.72
N GLY A 94 -9.30 -11.34 -7.14
CA GLY A 94 -10.10 -10.69 -8.17
C GLY A 94 -9.97 -11.35 -9.51
#